data_AF-A0ABD7Z6G0-F1
#
_entry.id   AF-A0ABD7Z6G0-F1
#
_cell.length_a   1.000
_cell.length_b   1.000
_cell.length_c   1.000
_cell.angle_alpha   90.00
_cell.angle_beta   90.00
_cell.angle_gamma   90.00
#
_symmetry.space_group_name_H-M   'P 1'
#
loop_
_entity.id
_entity.type
_entity.pdbx_description
1 polymer ?
#
loop_
_entity_poly.entity_id
_entity_poly.type
_entity_poly.pdbx_seq_one_letter_code
_entity_poly.pdbx_strand_id
1 'polypeptide(L)'
;MKADAPDDLRLNPKQFAKLVVGSHQVPDDKDPEAIVKRKLTLYLTAYYLAERFNELQQETLDHAPSRENFHQLLKKLEDERFQDW
;
A
#
# COMPACT_ATOMS: atom_id res chain seq x y z
N MET A 1 -24.62 -19.91 -12.76
CA MET A 1 -23.64 -18.80 -12.70
C MET A 1 -22.67 -19.14 -11.59
N LYS A 2 -21.39 -19.40 -11.89
CA LYS A 2 -20.38 -19.42 -10.84
C LYS A 2 -20.22 -17.97 -10.40
N ALA A 3 -20.35 -17.70 -9.10
CA ALA A 3 -19.92 -16.42 -8.58
C ALA A 3 -18.43 -16.30 -8.93
N ASP A 4 -18.07 -15.26 -9.69
CA ASP A 4 -16.67 -14.96 -9.93
C ASP A 4 -15.98 -14.83 -8.57
N ALA A 5 -14.84 -15.49 -8.42
CA ALA A 5 -14.06 -15.37 -7.20
C ALA A 5 -13.76 -13.88 -6.97
N PRO A 6 -13.76 -13.38 -5.72
CA PRO A 6 -13.30 -12.03 -5.43
C PRO A 6 -12.04 -11.70 -6.22
N ASP A 7 -12.05 -10.55 -6.88
CA ASP A 7 -10.80 -9.98 -7.42
C ASP A 7 -9.80 -9.89 -6.26
N ASP A 8 -8.68 -10.60 -6.41
CA ASP A 8 -7.57 -10.57 -5.48
C ASP A 8 -6.92 -9.19 -5.57
N LEU A 9 -7.16 -8.35 -4.56
CA LEU A 9 -6.68 -6.97 -4.54
C LEU A 9 -5.25 -6.85 -4.00
N ARG A 10 -4.58 -7.97 -3.70
CA ARG A 10 -3.21 -7.94 -3.18
C ARG A 10 -2.28 -7.20 -4.14
N LEU A 11 -1.53 -6.28 -3.57
CA LEU A 11 -0.51 -5.53 -4.26
C LEU A 11 0.75 -6.38 -4.43
N ASN A 12 1.48 -6.16 -5.52
CA ASN A 12 2.90 -6.50 -5.55
C ASN A 12 3.68 -5.38 -4.83
N PRO A 13 4.26 -5.63 -3.63
CA PRO A 13 4.82 -4.54 -2.81
C PRO A 13 5.97 -3.80 -3.50
N LYS A 14 6.79 -4.54 -4.25
CA LYS A 14 7.91 -3.97 -5.01
C LYS A 14 7.44 -3.08 -6.15
N GLN A 15 6.41 -3.48 -6.89
CA GLN A 15 5.84 -2.67 -7.97
C GLN A 15 5.15 -1.43 -7.42
N PHE A 16 4.37 -1.57 -6.35
CA PHE A 16 3.73 -0.44 -5.68
C PHE A 16 4.76 0.58 -5.18
N ALA A 17 5.80 0.14 -4.48
CA ALA A 17 6.87 1.02 -3.99
C ALA A 17 7.59 1.76 -5.13
N LYS A 18 7.86 1.09 -6.25
CA LYS A 18 8.44 1.73 -7.45
C LYS A 18 7.52 2.79 -8.04
N LEU A 19 6.21 2.51 -8.10
CA LEU A 19 5.22 3.44 -8.61
C LEU A 19 5.18 4.71 -7.74
N VAL A 20 5.12 4.56 -6.42
CA VAL A 20 5.09 5.68 -5.46
C VAL A 20 6.35 6.55 -5.57
N VAL A 21 7.53 5.93 -5.63
CA VAL A 21 8.79 6.69 -5.78
C VAL A 21 8.89 7.36 -7.14
N GLY A 22 8.42 6.68 -8.19
CA GLY A 22 8.41 7.23 -9.56
C GLY A 22 7.48 8.42 -9.73
N SER A 23 6.35 8.46 -9.01
CA SER A 23 5.41 9.59 -9.04
C SER A 23 5.82 10.76 -8.15
N HIS A 24 6.75 10.56 -7.21
CA HIS A 24 7.20 11.59 -6.30
C HIS A 24 8.27 12.49 -6.95
N GLN A 25 7.89 13.71 -7.30
CA GLN A 25 8.83 14.74 -7.73
C GLN A 25 9.69 15.19 -6.55
N VAL A 26 11.01 15.19 -6.73
CA VAL A 26 11.94 15.76 -5.75
C VAL A 26 12.49 17.05 -6.34
N PRO A 27 12.49 18.16 -5.59
CA PRO A 27 13.12 19.40 -6.02
C PRO A 27 14.61 19.21 -6.37
N ASP A 28 15.06 19.87 -7.45
CA ASP A 28 16.44 19.79 -7.96
C ASP A 28 17.45 20.62 -7.16
N ASP A 29 16.98 21.39 -6.16
CA ASP A 29 17.80 22.27 -5.32
C ASP A 29 18.46 21.55 -4.12
N LYS A 30 18.23 20.24 -3.96
CA LYS A 30 18.80 19.44 -2.88
C LYS A 30 20.08 18.72 -3.31
N ASP A 31 20.98 18.53 -2.35
CA ASP A 31 22.15 17.67 -2.52
C ASP A 31 21.73 16.24 -2.93
N PRO A 32 22.46 15.58 -3.87
CA PRO A 32 22.12 14.25 -4.35
C PRO A 32 21.93 13.18 -3.25
N GLU A 33 22.71 13.24 -2.16
CA GLU A 33 22.58 12.29 -1.05
C GLU A 33 21.23 12.45 -0.35
N ALA A 34 20.79 13.69 -0.14
CA ALA A 34 19.49 13.98 0.47
C ALA A 34 18.33 13.52 -0.42
N ILE A 35 18.46 13.68 -1.74
CA ILE A 35 17.48 13.20 -2.73
C ILE A 35 17.36 11.67 -2.66
N VAL A 36 18.50 10.97 -2.69
CA VAL A 36 18.54 9.49 -2.65
C VAL A 36 17.97 8.98 -1.34
N LYS A 37 18.38 9.54 -0.19
CA LYS A 37 17.84 9.18 1.13
C LYS A 37 16.32 9.31 1.17
N ARG A 38 15.76 10.43 0.68
CA ARG A 38 14.30 10.64 0.64
C ARG A 38 13.59 9.60 -0.22
N LYS A 39 14.13 9.28 -1.41
CA LYS A 39 13.56 8.25 -2.29
C LYS A 39 13.64 6.85 -1.67
N LEU A 40 14.73 6.52 -0.99
CA LEU A 40 14.90 5.25 -0.27
C LEU A 40 13.89 5.13 0.88
N THR A 41 13.74 6.18 1.70
CA THR A 41 12.71 6.20 2.76
C THR A 41 11.33 5.96 2.17
N LEU A 42 10.95 6.71 1.13
CA LEU A 42 9.64 6.54 0.49
C LEU A 42 9.43 5.14 -0.09
N TYR A 43 10.47 4.57 -0.72
CA TYR A 43 10.42 3.20 -1.24
C TYR A 43 10.12 2.18 -0.13
N LEU A 44 10.92 2.22 0.95
CA LEU A 44 10.83 1.25 2.04
C LEU A 44 9.49 1.39 2.77
N THR A 45 9.04 2.62 3.02
CA THR A 45 7.72 2.87 3.61
C THR A 45 6.61 2.33 2.72
N ALA A 46 6.61 2.66 1.42
CA ALA A 46 5.56 2.19 0.51
C ALA A 46 5.55 0.67 0.35
N TYR A 47 6.73 0.04 0.33
CA TYR A 47 6.87 -1.41 0.29
C TYR A 47 6.21 -2.05 1.52
N TYR A 48 6.56 -1.58 2.72
CA TYR A 48 6.03 -2.11 3.98
C TYR A 48 4.52 -1.91 4.08
N LEU A 49 4.02 -0.73 3.72
CA LEU A 49 2.58 -0.44 3.71
C LEU A 49 1.80 -1.36 2.76
N ALA A 50 2.39 -1.72 1.61
CA ALA A 50 1.77 -2.67 0.69
C ALA A 50 1.71 -4.10 1.26
N GLU A 51 2.74 -4.54 1.99
CA GLU A 51 2.69 -5.83 2.70
C GLU A 51 1.60 -5.84 3.78
N ARG A 52 1.53 -4.79 4.60
CA ARG A 52 0.49 -4.63 5.63
C ARG A 52 -0.91 -4.57 5.02
N PHE A 53 -1.08 -3.86 3.92
CA PHE A 53 -2.34 -3.85 3.18
C PHE A 53 -2.74 -5.25 2.71
N ASN A 54 -1.79 -6.05 2.20
CA ASN A 54 -2.08 -7.41 1.75
C ASN A 54 -2.56 -8.32 2.89
N GLU A 55 -1.96 -8.19 4.08
CA GLU A 55 -2.40 -8.88 5.29
C GLU A 55 -3.84 -8.47 5.66
N LEU A 56 -4.10 -7.17 5.71
CA LEU A 56 -5.40 -6.61 6.05
C LEU A 56 -6.50 -7.00 5.07
N GLN A 57 -6.17 -6.98 3.77
CA GLN A 57 -7.06 -7.42 2.71
C GLN A 57 -7.39 -8.89 2.87
N GLN A 58 -6.38 -9.73 3.13
CA GLN A 58 -6.59 -11.17 3.34
C GLN A 58 -7.56 -11.38 4.50
N GLU A 59 -7.35 -10.76 5.66
CA GLU A 59 -8.25 -10.89 6.81
C GLU A 59 -9.69 -10.44 6.53
N THR A 60 -9.88 -9.44 5.66
CA THR A 60 -11.17 -8.76 5.50
C THR A 60 -11.97 -9.26 4.30
N LEU A 61 -11.31 -9.79 3.25
CA LEU A 61 -11.98 -10.18 1.99
C LEU A 61 -11.98 -11.70 1.71
N ASP A 62 -11.36 -12.54 2.55
CA ASP A 62 -11.19 -13.99 2.30
C ASP A 62 -12.50 -14.77 2.06
N HIS A 63 -13.63 -14.32 2.65
CA HIS A 63 -14.88 -15.10 2.68
C HIS A 63 -15.92 -14.71 1.63
N ALA A 64 -15.70 -13.61 0.90
CA ALA A 64 -16.43 -13.10 -0.26
C ALA A 64 -16.35 -11.55 -0.24
N PRO A 65 -16.15 -10.90 -1.38
CA PRO A 65 -16.13 -9.46 -1.43
C PRO A 65 -17.58 -8.98 -1.29
N SER A 66 -17.87 -8.30 -0.19
CA SER A 66 -19.14 -7.60 0.00
C SER A 66 -18.86 -6.12 0.10
N ARG A 67 -19.87 -5.29 -0.22
CA ARG A 67 -19.77 -3.84 0.00
C ARG A 67 -19.48 -3.50 1.46
N GLU A 68 -19.95 -4.33 2.39
CA GLU A 68 -19.68 -4.20 3.81
C GLU A 68 -18.21 -4.48 4.14
N ASN A 69 -17.68 -5.61 3.66
CA ASN A 69 -16.27 -5.99 3.88
C ASN A 69 -15.31 -4.96 3.23
N PHE A 70 -15.69 -4.37 2.09
CA PHE A 70 -14.93 -3.30 1.47
C PHE A 70 -14.90 -2.02 2.32
N HIS A 71 -16.05 -1.59 2.87
CA HIS A 71 -16.07 -0.46 3.81
C HIS A 71 -15.28 -0.75 5.09
N GLN A 72 -15.33 -1.99 5.59
CA GLN A 72 -14.52 -2.39 6.75
C GLN A 72 -13.03 -2.31 6.45
N LEU A 73 -12.59 -2.75 5.27
CA LEU A 73 -11.20 -2.64 4.84
C LEU A 73 -10.74 -1.17 4.78
N LEU A 74 -11.55 -0.29 4.20
CA LEU A 74 -11.26 1.15 4.15
C LEU A 74 -11.15 1.75 5.55
N LYS A 75 -12.10 1.43 6.44
CA LYS A 75 -12.08 1.92 7.82
C LYS A 75 -10.84 1.43 8.56
N LYS A 76 -10.48 0.16 8.45
CA LYS A 76 -9.25 -0.37 9.08
C LYS A 76 -7.99 0.30 8.51
N LEU A 77 -7.95 0.60 7.21
CA LEU A 77 -6.84 1.32 6.59
C LEU A 77 -6.71 2.77 7.12
N GLU A 78 -7.83 3.44 7.42
CA GLU A 78 -7.85 4.77 8.03
C GLU A 78 -7.48 4.75 9.52
N ASP A 79 -7.96 3.74 10.26
CA ASP A 79 -7.75 3.59 11.70
C ASP A 79 -6.33 3.05 12.04
N GLU A 80 -5.75 2.20 11.18
CA GLU A 80 -4.37 1.73 11.30
C GLU A 80 -3.40 2.86 11.00
N ARG A 81 -3.03 3.61 12.05
CA ARG A 81 -1.85 4.46 11.99
C ARG A 81 -0.61 3.57 11.85
N PHE A 82 -0.07 3.45 10.65
CA PHE A 82 1.25 2.88 10.40
C PHE A 82 2.42 3.77 10.92
N GLN A 83 2.14 4.61 11.93
CA GLN A 83 3.00 5.72 12.39
C GLN A 83 3.92 5.37 13.56
N ASP A 84 3.99 4.12 14.02
CA ASP A 84 4.94 3.75 15.08
C ASP A 84 6.34 3.53 14.47
N TRP A 85 7.00 4.61 14.05
CA TRP A 85 8.46 4.71 13.85
C TRP A 85 8.97 6.15 13.88
#